data_AF-A0A927WQK8-F1
#
_entry.id   AF-A0A927WQK8-F1
#
_cell.length_a   1.000
_cell.length_b   1.000
_cell.length_c   1.000
_cell.angle_alpha   90.00
_cell.angle_beta   90.00
_cell.angle_gamma   90.00
#
_symmetry.space_group_name_H-M   'P 1'
#
loop_
_entity.id
_entity.type
_entity.pdbx_description
1 polymer ?
#
loop_
_entity_poly.entity_id
_entity_poly.type
_entity_poly.pdbx_seq_one_letter_code
_entity_poly.pdbx_strand_id
1 'polypeptide(L)'
;MYTKELYITRIKLIALSRIRQIVDSVKERPAEYRKDTREYLDAMYEGISYMRPERLAEVVNTVHESYVEANMDDDGCVADSLMMIALAEYQNELGEENIYDLGWNSWVEDFFRTAIA
;
A
#
# COMPACT_ATOMS: atom_id res chain seq x y z
N MET A 1 -16.41 20.79 -3.52
CA MET A 1 -14.98 20.48 -3.75
C MET A 1 -14.39 20.16 -2.39
N TYR A 2 -14.00 18.92 -2.13
CA TYR A 2 -13.30 18.59 -0.87
C TYR A 2 -11.99 19.39 -0.84
N THR A 3 -11.64 19.97 0.30
CA THR A 3 -10.31 20.58 0.44
C THR A 3 -9.26 19.49 0.25
N LYS A 4 -8.09 19.82 -0.32
CA LYS A 4 -7.01 18.83 -0.53
C LYS A 4 -6.68 18.04 0.75
N GLU A 5 -6.78 18.69 1.92
CA GLU A 5 -6.60 18.06 3.23
C GLU A 5 -7.65 16.99 3.55
N LEU A 6 -8.92 17.22 3.21
CA LEU A 6 -9.98 16.24 3.41
C LEU A 6 -9.79 15.04 2.49
N TYR A 7 -9.32 15.26 1.26
CA TYR A 7 -8.97 14.19 0.33
C TYR A 7 -7.83 13.33 0.89
N ILE A 8 -6.72 13.94 1.32
CA ILE A 8 -5.58 13.23 1.92
C ILE A 8 -6.02 12.41 3.15
N THR A 9 -6.85 13.00 4.00
CA THR A 9 -7.42 12.32 5.17
C THR A 9 -8.30 11.14 4.77
N ARG A 10 -9.12 11.28 3.73
CA ARG A 10 -9.96 10.20 3.20
C ARG A 10 -9.09 9.02 2.71
N ILE A 11 -8.05 9.28 1.93
CA ILE A 11 -7.12 8.25 1.45
C ILE A 11 -6.48 7.50 2.63
N LYS A 12 -6.00 8.23 3.64
CA LYS A 12 -5.45 7.63 4.87
C LYS A 12 -6.45 6.68 5.52
N LEU A 13 -7.71 7.10 5.68
CA LEU A 13 -8.75 6.29 6.31
C LEU A 13 -9.10 5.05 5.50
N ILE A 14 -9.14 5.14 4.16
CA ILE A 14 -9.37 4.00 3.28
C ILE A 14 -8.25 2.97 3.45
N ALA A 15 -6.99 3.39 3.39
CA ALA A 15 -5.84 2.51 3.56
C ALA A 15 -5.86 1.80 4.93
N LEU A 16 -6.04 2.54 6.03
CA LEU A 16 -6.12 1.96 7.37
C LEU A 16 -7.30 0.98 7.54
N SER A 17 -8.45 1.30 6.93
CA SER A 17 -9.62 0.42 6.94
C SER A 17 -9.34 -0.89 6.20
N ARG A 18 -8.67 -0.83 5.04
CA ARG A 18 -8.31 -2.01 4.25
C ARG A 18 -7.31 -2.89 5.01
N ILE A 19 -6.29 -2.30 5.61
CA ILE A 19 -5.34 -3.05 6.45
C ILE A 19 -6.08 -3.81 7.56
N ARG A 20 -7.00 -3.15 8.26
CA ARG A 20 -7.80 -3.81 9.31
C ARG A 20 -8.63 -4.98 8.78
N GLN A 21 -9.28 -4.82 7.63
CA GLN A 21 -10.05 -5.90 7.00
C GLN A 21 -9.17 -7.11 6.66
N ILE A 22 -7.94 -6.88 6.17
CA ILE A 22 -6.99 -7.96 5.89
C ILE A 22 -6.54 -8.60 7.19
N VAL A 23 -6.22 -7.82 8.22
CA VAL A 23 -5.83 -8.33 9.55
C VAL A 23 -6.93 -9.21 10.14
N ASP A 24 -8.19 -8.82 10.03
CA ASP A 24 -9.31 -9.61 10.52
C ASP A 24 -9.46 -10.91 9.70
N SER A 25 -9.27 -10.85 8.38
CA SER A 25 -9.24 -12.04 7.52
C SER A 25 -8.12 -13.02 7.90
N VAL A 26 -6.92 -12.51 8.21
CA VAL A 26 -5.77 -13.31 8.69
C VAL A 26 -6.09 -13.98 10.04
N LYS A 27 -6.81 -13.31 10.94
CA LYS A 27 -7.23 -13.91 12.23
C LYS A 27 -8.25 -15.02 12.03
N GLU A 28 -9.20 -14.84 11.11
CA GLU A 28 -10.22 -15.84 10.83
C GLU A 28 -9.64 -17.08 10.12
N ARG A 29 -8.65 -16.88 9.24
CA ARG A 29 -8.10 -17.94 8.38
C ARG A 29 -6.57 -17.95 8.33
N PRO A 30 -5.87 -18.15 9.46
CA PRO A 30 -4.42 -18.01 9.52
C PRO A 30 -3.65 -18.97 8.60
N ALA A 31 -4.23 -20.13 8.27
CA ALA A 31 -3.61 -21.11 7.39
C ALA A 31 -3.53 -20.68 5.90
N GLU A 32 -4.31 -19.67 5.49
CA GLU A 32 -4.33 -19.14 4.11
C GLU A 32 -3.25 -18.08 3.89
N TYR A 33 -2.56 -17.63 4.94
CA TYR A 33 -1.61 -16.52 4.88
C TYR A 33 -0.21 -16.95 5.36
N ARG A 34 0.81 -16.23 4.89
CA ARG A 34 2.18 -16.42 5.40
C ARG A 34 2.27 -15.91 6.84
N LYS A 35 3.16 -16.52 7.62
CA LYS A 35 3.38 -16.15 9.03
C LYS A 35 3.70 -14.66 9.19
N ASP A 36 4.49 -14.12 8.27
CA ASP A 36 4.99 -12.74 8.32
C ASP A 36 3.96 -11.73 7.82
N THR A 37 2.85 -12.20 7.21
CA THR A 37 1.77 -11.33 6.72
C THR A 37 1.20 -10.44 7.82
N ARG A 38 1.08 -10.94 9.05
CA ARG A 38 0.59 -10.14 10.17
C ARG A 38 1.58 -9.04 10.57
N GLU A 39 2.86 -9.37 10.61
CA GLU A 39 3.91 -8.40 10.94
C GLU A 39 3.93 -7.26 9.92
N TYR A 40 3.88 -7.58 8.63
CA TYR A 40 3.82 -6.58 7.56
C TYR A 40 2.54 -5.73 7.60
N LEU A 41 1.39 -6.32 7.96
CA LEU A 41 0.13 -5.57 8.14
C LEU A 41 0.19 -4.61 9.33
N ASP A 42 0.75 -5.05 10.45
CA ASP A 42 0.93 -4.21 11.64
C ASP A 42 1.91 -3.06 11.32
N ALA A 43 3.02 -3.35 10.64
CA ALA A 43 4.00 -2.34 10.21
C ALA A 43 3.39 -1.31 9.24
N MET A 44 2.65 -1.75 8.22
CA MET A 44 1.93 -0.84 7.31
C MET A 44 0.94 0.06 8.06
N TYR A 45 0.19 -0.51 9.00
CA TYR A 45 -0.79 0.25 9.79
C TYR A 45 -0.10 1.33 10.63
N GLU A 46 0.97 0.97 11.33
CA GLU A 46 1.73 1.89 12.16
C GLU A 46 2.40 2.99 11.32
N GLY A 47 3.05 2.61 10.22
CA GLY A 47 3.69 3.53 9.28
C GLY A 47 2.72 4.61 8.79
N ILE A 48 1.53 4.21 8.34
CA ILE A 48 0.50 5.17 7.88
C ILE A 48 -0.12 5.96 9.04
N SER A 49 -0.38 5.32 10.17
CA SER A 49 -1.02 5.95 11.34
C SER A 49 -0.17 7.09 11.88
N TYR A 50 1.15 6.86 12.01
CA TYR A 50 2.11 7.83 12.53
C TYR A 50 2.80 8.69 11.47
N MET A 51 2.49 8.50 10.18
CA MET A 51 3.02 9.32 9.10
C MET A 51 2.72 10.80 9.34
N ARG A 52 3.77 11.62 9.27
CA ARG A 52 3.65 13.08 9.42
C ARG A 52 2.75 13.66 8.33
N PRO A 53 1.90 14.66 8.62
CA PRO A 53 0.97 15.23 7.66
C PRO A 53 1.64 15.70 6.35
N GLU A 54 2.84 16.26 6.43
CA GLU A 54 3.57 16.78 5.28
C GLU A 54 4.01 15.64 4.35
N ARG A 55 4.51 14.54 4.94
CA ARG A 55 4.93 13.34 4.19
C ARG A 55 3.72 12.63 3.58
N LEU A 56 2.64 12.53 4.33
CA LEU A 56 1.39 11.94 3.84
C LEU A 56 0.84 12.74 2.65
N ALA A 57 0.85 14.07 2.76
CA ALA A 57 0.42 14.94 1.67
C ALA A 57 1.31 14.79 0.44
N GLU A 58 2.64 14.74 0.61
CA GLU A 58 3.60 14.50 -0.47
C GLU A 58 3.27 13.19 -1.21
N VAL A 59 3.23 12.05 -0.48
CA VAL A 59 2.99 10.73 -1.06
C VAL A 59 1.65 10.66 -1.77
N VAL A 60 0.57 11.09 -1.10
CA VAL A 60 -0.79 10.99 -1.66
C VAL A 60 -0.94 11.86 -2.91
N ASN A 61 -0.38 13.07 -2.92
CA ASN A 61 -0.46 13.93 -4.09
C ASN A 61 0.34 13.36 -5.27
N THR A 62 1.57 12.90 -5.03
CA THR A 62 2.42 12.30 -6.09
C THR A 62 1.76 11.07 -6.71
N VAL A 63 1.22 10.18 -5.88
CA VAL A 63 0.51 8.97 -6.36
C VAL A 63 -0.75 9.36 -7.11
N HIS A 64 -1.55 10.29 -6.58
CA HIS A 64 -2.77 10.75 -7.23
C HIS A 64 -2.48 11.38 -8.61
N GLU A 65 -1.48 12.26 -8.70
CA GLU A 65 -1.07 12.88 -9.98
C GLU A 65 -0.69 11.82 -11.02
N SER A 66 0.05 10.77 -10.61
CA SER A 66 0.41 9.65 -11.49
C SER A 66 -0.82 8.89 -12.02
N TYR A 67 -1.84 8.69 -11.17
CA TYR A 67 -3.08 8.04 -11.58
C TYR A 67 -3.98 8.95 -12.43
N VAL A 68 -3.98 10.27 -12.20
CA VAL A 68 -4.67 11.24 -13.04
C VAL A 68 -4.08 11.22 -14.46
N GLU A 69 -2.77 11.20 -14.61
CA GLU A 69 -2.09 11.06 -15.91
C GLU A 69 -2.50 9.78 -16.65
N ALA A 70 -2.77 8.70 -15.91
CA ALA A 70 -3.23 7.42 -16.44
C ALA A 70 -4.76 7.32 -16.62
N ASN A 71 -5.55 8.36 -16.29
CA ASN A 71 -7.02 8.33 -16.22
C ASN A 71 -7.58 7.21 -15.31
N MET A 72 -6.92 6.98 -14.17
CA MET A 72 -7.25 5.94 -13.19
C MET A 72 -7.24 6.48 -11.75
N ASP A 73 -7.75 7.69 -11.53
CA ASP A 73 -7.70 8.43 -10.25
C ASP A 73 -8.67 7.93 -9.17
N ASP A 74 -8.88 6.62 -9.08
CA ASP A 74 -9.70 6.00 -8.02
C ASP A 74 -9.01 6.09 -6.66
N ASP A 75 -9.74 6.58 -5.65
CA ASP A 75 -9.28 6.69 -4.26
C ASP A 75 -8.74 5.35 -3.72
N GLY A 76 -9.29 4.22 -4.17
CA GLY A 76 -8.84 2.90 -3.82
C GLY A 76 -7.44 2.61 -4.35
N CYS A 77 -7.16 2.92 -5.61
CA CYS A 77 -5.82 2.75 -6.20
C CYS A 77 -4.76 3.59 -5.48
N VAL A 78 -5.11 4.81 -5.09
CA VAL A 78 -4.22 5.69 -4.32
C VAL A 78 -3.98 5.13 -2.91
N ALA A 79 -5.02 4.62 -2.26
CA ALA A 79 -4.91 4.00 -0.93
C ALA A 79 -4.07 2.70 -0.95
N ASP A 80 -4.23 1.85 -1.95
CA ASP A 80 -3.41 0.63 -2.11
C ASP A 80 -1.95 0.99 -2.35
N SER A 81 -1.68 1.99 -3.19
CA SER A 81 -0.31 2.48 -3.39
C SER A 81 0.30 3.03 -2.10
N LEU A 82 -0.48 3.76 -1.29
CA LEU A 82 -0.03 4.23 0.03
C LEU A 82 0.33 3.06 0.96
N MET A 83 -0.45 1.98 0.94
CA MET A 83 -0.14 0.75 1.70
C MET A 83 1.17 0.11 1.23
N MET A 84 1.37 0.00 -0.07
CA MET A 84 2.60 -0.58 -0.65
C MET A 84 3.84 0.26 -0.34
N ILE A 85 3.73 1.60 -0.35
CA ILE A 85 4.82 2.49 0.03
C ILE A 85 5.17 2.30 1.51
N ALA A 86 4.17 2.25 2.39
CA ALA A 86 4.41 2.01 3.82
C ALA A 86 5.09 0.65 4.08
N LEU A 87 4.70 -0.39 3.33
CA LEU A 87 5.36 -1.69 3.40
C LEU A 87 6.82 -1.61 2.94
N ALA A 88 7.08 -0.95 1.80
CA ALA A 88 8.43 -0.84 1.28
C ALA A 88 9.33 0.00 2.19
N GLU A 89 8.82 1.07 2.81
CA GLU A 89 9.55 1.85 3.82
C GLU A 89 9.98 0.94 4.99
N TYR A 90 9.08 0.08 5.49
CA TYR A 90 9.42 -0.91 6.53
C TYR A 90 10.45 -1.95 6.06
N GLN A 91 10.29 -2.51 4.86
CA GLN A 91 11.22 -3.50 4.31
C GLN A 91 12.63 -2.92 4.12
N ASN A 92 12.72 -1.66 3.70
CA ASN A 92 13.99 -0.94 3.62
C ASN A 92 14.67 -0.80 4.99
N GLU A 93 13.91 -0.53 6.05
CA GLU A 93 14.46 -0.47 7.42
C GLU A 93 15.02 -1.83 7.89
N LEU A 94 14.44 -2.93 7.41
CA LEU A 94 14.92 -4.29 7.67
C LEU A 94 16.07 -4.74 6.75
N GLY A 95 16.37 -3.97 5.69
CA GLY A 95 17.31 -4.37 4.65
C GLY A 95 16.80 -5.51 3.76
N GLU A 96 15.47 -5.70 3.68
CA GLU A 96 14.82 -6.64 2.78
C GLU A 96 14.70 -6.04 1.36
N GLU A 97 14.85 -6.87 0.33
CA GLU A 97 14.47 -6.46 -1.03
C GLU A 97 12.96 -6.24 -1.10
N ASN A 98 12.55 -5.05 -1.54
CA ASN A 98 11.14 -4.70 -1.71
C ASN A 98 10.74 -4.67 -3.20
N ILE A 99 9.45 -4.41 -3.47
CA ILE A 99 8.91 -4.40 -4.84
C ILE A 99 9.56 -3.37 -5.78
N TYR A 100 10.08 -2.27 -5.23
CA TYR A 100 10.79 -1.24 -5.99
C TYR A 100 12.22 -1.67 -6.35
N ASP A 101 12.87 -2.47 -5.50
CA ASP A 101 14.22 -3.02 -5.75
C ASP A 101 14.19 -4.14 -6.78
N LEU A 102 13.13 -4.95 -6.75
CA LEU A 102 12.96 -6.09 -7.65
C LEU A 102 12.82 -5.64 -9.12
N GLY A 103 12.34 -4.43 -9.38
CA GLY A 103 12.12 -3.90 -10.73
C GLY A 103 11.17 -4.78 -11.57
N TRP A 104 11.13 -4.54 -12.88
CA TRP A 104 10.49 -5.45 -13.84
C TRP A 104 11.44 -6.62 -14.14
N ASN A 105 11.56 -7.57 -13.21
CA ASN A 105 12.39 -8.76 -13.38
C ASN A 105 11.59 -9.93 -13.97
N SER A 106 12.29 -10.99 -14.39
CA SER A 106 11.68 -12.17 -15.01
C SER A 106 10.64 -12.86 -14.12
N TRP A 107 10.73 -12.71 -12.79
CA TRP A 107 9.73 -13.26 -11.87
C TRP A 107 8.41 -12.50 -11.92
N VAL A 108 8.45 -11.17 -12.09
CA VAL A 108 7.25 -10.34 -12.30
C VAL A 108 6.60 -10.69 -13.64
N GLU A 109 7.39 -10.88 -14.71
CA GLU A 109 6.88 -11.33 -16.00
C GLU A 109 6.22 -12.71 -15.92
N ASP A 110 6.85 -13.66 -15.22
CA ASP A 110 6.33 -15.02 -15.07
C ASP A 110 5.04 -15.05 -14.23
N PHE A 111 4.93 -14.23 -13.19
CA PHE A 111 3.71 -14.07 -12.39
C PHE A 111 2.52 -13.62 -13.25
N PHE A 112 2.70 -12.59 -14.08
CA PHE A 112 1.63 -12.12 -14.97
C PHE A 112 1.34 -13.09 -16.11
N ARG A 113 2.35 -13.83 -16.61
CA ARG A 113 2.13 -14.89 -17.60
C ARG A 113 1.31 -16.05 -17.07
N THR A 114 1.47 -16.40 -15.80
CA THR A 114 0.70 -17.50 -15.18
C THR A 114 -0.66 -17.08 -14.65
N ALA A 115 -0.85 -15.82 -14.24
CA ALA A 115 -2.15 -15.34 -13.74
C ALA A 115 -3.18 -15.06 -14.86
N ILE A 116 -2.74 -14.95 -16.12
CA ILE A 116 -3.59 -14.69 -17.30
C ILE A 116 -3.90 -15.99 -18.08
N ALA A 117 -3.28 -17.12 -17.72
CA ALA A 117 -3.48 -18.43 -18.34
C ALA A 117 -4.51 -19.29 -17.59
#